data_AF-A0A522VF29-F1
#
_entry.id   AF-A0A522VF29-F1
#
_cell.length_a   1.000
_cell.length_b   1.000
_cell.length_c   1.000
_cell.angle_alpha   90.00
_cell.angle_beta   90.00
_cell.angle_gamma   90.00
#
_symmetry.space_group_name_H-M   'P 1'
#
loop_
_entity.id
_entity.type
_entity.pdbx_description
1 polymer ?
#
loop_
_entity_poly.entity_id
_entity_poly.type
_entity_poly.pdbx_seq_one_letter_code
_entity_poly.pdbx_strand_id
1 'polypeptide(L)'
;MYPCNSVLAGRVACSAESELWLPEFVKTMFRANFAEDVDISDPAIIQRKLNGLGVSGEEYLAFAQNAENKDKFRKQTEKAGELGIFGTPMFIVDG
;
A
#
# COMPACT_ATOMS: atom_id res chain seq x y z
N MET A 1 -16.18 3.00 8.55
CA MET A 1 -16.11 1.83 9.46
C MET A 1 -14.68 1.34 9.47
N TYR A 2 -14.03 1.36 10.62
CA TYR A 2 -12.67 0.83 10.79
C TYR A 2 -12.72 -0.65 11.19
N PRO A 3 -11.85 -1.52 10.67
CA PRO A 3 -10.81 -1.24 9.67
C PRO A 3 -11.33 -1.25 8.22
N CYS A 4 -10.87 -0.29 7.42
CA CYS A 4 -11.03 -0.29 5.96
C CYS A 4 -10.02 -1.26 5.31
N ASN A 5 -10.41 -1.92 4.22
CA ASN A 5 -9.54 -2.87 3.51
C ASN A 5 -8.40 -2.14 2.79
N SER A 6 -7.17 -2.31 3.28
CA SER A 6 -5.96 -1.65 2.76
C SER A 6 -5.15 -2.49 1.76
N VAL A 7 -5.64 -3.66 1.34
CA VAL A 7 -4.88 -4.60 0.49
C VAL A 7 -4.47 -3.96 -0.84
N LEU A 8 -5.35 -3.20 -1.49
CA LEU A 8 -5.03 -2.56 -2.77
C LEU A 8 -3.94 -1.49 -2.60
N ALA A 9 -4.02 -0.66 -1.55
CA ALA A 9 -2.99 0.31 -1.22
C ALA A 9 -1.65 -0.37 -0.90
N GLY A 10 -1.66 -1.49 -0.17
CA GLY A 10 -0.48 -2.31 0.09
C GLY A 10 0.16 -2.87 -1.18
N ARG A 11 -0.64 -3.30 -2.16
CA ARG A 11 -0.14 -3.76 -3.46
C ARG A 11 0.47 -2.63 -4.29
N VAL A 12 -0.13 -1.44 -4.29
CA VAL A 12 0.46 -0.25 -4.93
C VAL A 12 1.83 0.05 -4.31
N ALA A 13 1.92 0.02 -2.97
CA ALA A 13 3.19 0.22 -2.28
C ALA A 13 4.23 -0.84 -2.67
N CYS A 14 3.83 -2.11 -2.73
CA CYS A 14 4.67 -3.24 -3.14
C CYS A 14 5.16 -3.13 -4.61
N SER A 15 4.33 -2.61 -5.52
CA SER A 15 4.72 -2.39 -6.92
C SER A 15 5.66 -1.20 -7.11
N ALA A 16 5.71 -0.29 -6.13
CA ALA A 16 6.45 0.97 -6.19
C ALA A 16 7.67 1.00 -5.25
N GLU A 17 8.20 -0.16 -4.86
CA GLU A 17 9.29 -0.29 -3.87
C GLU A 17 10.53 0.56 -4.19
N SER A 18 10.84 0.74 -5.49
CA SER A 18 11.99 1.52 -5.96
C SER A 18 11.66 2.97 -6.28
N GLU A 19 10.42 3.40 -6.07
CA GLU A 19 9.94 4.71 -6.49
C GLU A 19 10.12 5.77 -5.40
N LEU A 20 10.62 6.95 -5.80
CA LEU A 20 10.90 8.04 -4.86
C LEU A 20 9.64 8.65 -4.21
N TRP A 21 8.48 8.48 -4.84
CA TRP A 21 7.20 9.01 -4.36
C TRP A 21 6.50 8.10 -3.33
N LEU A 22 6.95 6.85 -3.17
CA LEU A 22 6.32 5.86 -2.30
C LEU A 22 6.11 6.34 -0.84
N PRO A 23 7.11 6.96 -0.17
CA PRO A 23 6.91 7.43 1.20
C PRO A 23 5.77 8.45 1.34
N GLU A 24 5.59 9.31 0.34
CA GLU A 24 4.51 10.30 0.32
C GLU A 24 3.14 9.67 0.06
N PHE A 25 3.09 8.67 -0.82
CA PHE A 25 1.88 7.87 -1.03
C PHE A 25 1.43 7.16 0.26
N VAL A 26 2.35 6.51 0.97
CA VAL A 26 2.04 5.84 2.25
C VAL A 26 1.48 6.83 3.26
N LYS A 27 2.14 7.98 3.45
CA LYS A 27 1.65 9.07 4.34
C LYS A 27 0.25 9.54 3.94
N THR A 28 0.01 9.70 2.65
CA THR A 28 -1.29 10.10 2.10
C THR A 28 -2.40 9.07 2.40
N MET A 29 -2.11 7.78 2.30
CA MET A 29 -3.06 6.71 2.64
C MET A 29 -3.37 6.66 4.13
N PHE A 30 -2.35 6.81 4.99
CA PHE A 30 -2.56 6.91 6.44
C PHE A 30 -3.45 8.11 6.79
N ARG A 31 -3.17 9.28 6.22
CA ARG A 31 -3.99 10.47 6.44
C ARG A 31 -5.42 10.28 5.95
N ALA A 32 -5.61 9.73 4.76
CA ALA A 32 -6.94 9.47 4.19
C ALA A 32 -7.78 8.56 5.10
N ASN A 33 -7.20 7.45 5.55
CA ASN A 33 -7.91 6.47 6.38
C ASN A 33 -8.17 6.96 7.81
N PHE A 34 -7.18 7.58 8.45
CA PHE A 34 -7.26 7.87 9.90
C PHE A 34 -7.69 9.30 10.22
N ALA A 35 -7.35 10.27 9.40
CA ALA A 35 -7.64 11.68 9.67
C ALA A 35 -8.82 12.21 8.86
N GLU A 36 -9.07 11.67 7.66
CA GLU A 36 -10.09 12.17 6.74
C GLU A 36 -11.34 11.26 6.67
N ASP A 37 -11.33 10.08 7.30
CA ASP A 37 -12.38 9.04 7.23
C ASP A 37 -12.77 8.70 5.77
N VAL A 38 -11.77 8.66 4.89
CA VAL A 38 -11.92 8.36 3.47
C VAL A 38 -11.73 6.86 3.25
N ASP A 39 -12.64 6.25 2.47
CA ASP A 39 -12.57 4.83 2.09
C ASP A 39 -11.41 4.56 1.12
N ILE A 40 -10.28 4.13 1.67
CA ILE A 40 -9.10 3.76 0.89
C ILE A 40 -9.22 2.38 0.22
N SER A 41 -10.34 1.67 0.39
CA SER A 41 -10.60 0.43 -0.37
C SER A 41 -11.12 0.71 -1.79
N ASP A 42 -11.61 1.94 -2.03
CA ASP A 42 -12.06 2.39 -3.34
C ASP A 42 -10.85 2.68 -4.27
N PRO A 43 -10.71 1.95 -5.40
CA PRO A 43 -9.66 2.22 -6.38
C PRO A 43 -9.66 3.66 -6.89
N ALA A 44 -10.83 4.31 -7.02
CA ALA A 44 -10.92 5.70 -7.48
C ALA A 44 -10.34 6.70 -6.47
N ILE A 45 -10.37 6.39 -5.17
CA ILE A 45 -9.67 7.19 -4.16
C ILE A 45 -8.16 7.03 -4.32
N ILE A 46 -7.68 5.80 -4.42
CA ILE A 46 -6.25 5.52 -4.58
C ILE A 46 -5.72 6.18 -5.86
N GLN A 47 -6.44 6.06 -6.97
CA GLN A 47 -6.08 6.70 -8.25
C GLN A 47 -5.95 8.20 -8.11
N ARG A 48 -6.94 8.87 -7.49
CA ARG A 48 -6.91 10.32 -7.28
C ARG A 48 -5.73 10.76 -6.43
N LYS A 49 -5.42 10.01 -5.36
CA LYS A 49 -4.27 10.33 -4.49
C LYS A 49 -2.94 10.12 -5.23
N LEU A 50 -2.79 9.07 -6.04
CA LEU A 50 -1.62 8.88 -6.93
C LEU A 50 -1.47 10.02 -7.95
N ASN A 51 -2.56 10.37 -8.64
CA ASN A 51 -2.56 11.48 -9.59
C ASN A 51 -2.16 12.81 -8.92
N GLY A 52 -2.60 13.03 -7.66
CA GLY A 52 -2.21 14.19 -6.86
C GLY A 52 -0.70 14.25 -6.54
N LEU A 53 0.01 13.13 -6.64
CA LEU A 53 1.47 13.05 -6.51
C LEU A 53 2.20 13.17 -7.85
N GLY A 54 1.48 13.43 -8.96
CA GLY A 54 2.05 13.47 -10.30
C GLY A 54 2.35 12.09 -10.90
N VAL A 55 1.81 11.03 -10.30
CA VAL A 55 1.99 9.64 -10.75
C VAL A 55 0.80 9.20 -11.60
N SER A 56 1.02 8.39 -12.62
CA SER A 56 -0.06 7.75 -13.38
C SER A 56 -0.81 6.75 -12.49
N GLY A 57 -1.90 7.19 -11.86
CA GLY A 57 -2.68 6.36 -10.95
C GLY A 57 -3.33 5.16 -11.63
N GLU A 58 -3.71 5.30 -12.91
CA GLU A 58 -4.25 4.19 -13.70
C GLU A 58 -3.22 3.09 -13.91
N GLU A 59 -2.00 3.46 -14.29
CA GLU A 59 -0.91 2.53 -14.54
C GLU A 59 -0.53 1.76 -13.27
N TYR A 60 -0.37 2.46 -12.15
CA TYR A 60 -0.03 1.80 -10.88
C TYR A 60 -1.16 0.96 -10.30
N LEU A 61 -2.43 1.30 -10.57
CA LEU A 61 -3.54 0.41 -10.24
C LEU A 61 -3.53 -0.86 -11.09
N ALA A 62 -3.20 -0.76 -12.37
CA ALA A 62 -3.05 -1.92 -13.24
C ALA A 62 -1.88 -2.81 -12.77
N PHE A 63 -0.73 -2.22 -12.43
CA PHE A 63 0.41 -2.94 -11.85
C PHE A 63 0.04 -3.62 -10.54
N ALA A 64 -0.59 -2.91 -9.60
CA ALA A 64 -1.01 -3.48 -8.32
C ALA A 64 -1.99 -4.65 -8.46
N GLN A 65 -2.72 -4.74 -9.57
CA GLN A 65 -3.71 -5.80 -9.82
C GLN A 65 -3.21 -6.94 -10.71
N ASN A 66 -2.03 -6.82 -11.31
CA ASN A 66 -1.45 -7.89 -12.11
C ASN A 66 -1.07 -9.10 -11.23
N ALA A 67 -0.91 -10.27 -11.86
CA ALA A 67 -0.65 -11.51 -11.14
C ALA A 67 0.69 -11.48 -10.39
N GLU A 68 1.71 -10.85 -10.98
CA GLU A 68 3.06 -10.77 -10.44
C GLU A 68 3.11 -9.97 -9.13
N ASN A 69 2.53 -8.77 -9.09
CA ASN A 69 2.52 -7.93 -7.89
C ASN A 69 1.58 -8.47 -6.81
N LYS A 70 0.50 -9.15 -7.19
CA LYS A 70 -0.34 -9.90 -6.23
C LYS A 70 0.47 -10.99 -5.54
N ASP A 71 1.27 -11.74 -6.31
CA ASP A 71 2.13 -12.79 -5.78
C ASP A 71 3.29 -12.22 -4.95
N LYS A 72 3.93 -11.13 -5.41
CA LYS A 72 4.98 -10.42 -4.68
C LYS A 72 4.48 -9.95 -3.31
N PHE A 73 3.33 -9.28 -3.25
CA PHE A 73 2.74 -8.80 -2.00
C PHE A 73 2.42 -9.96 -1.04
N ARG A 74 1.89 -11.07 -1.57
CA ARG A 74 1.64 -12.28 -0.80
C ARG A 74 2.92 -12.86 -0.22
N LYS A 75 3.97 -13.03 -1.03
CA LYS A 75 5.28 -13.54 -0.60
C LYS A 75 5.94 -12.65 0.46
N GLN A 76 5.82 -11.33 0.34
CA GLN A 76 6.30 -10.39 1.37
C GLN A 76 5.54 -10.58 2.70
N THR A 77 4.22 -10.78 2.63
CA THR A 77 3.38 -11.05 3.82
C THR A 77 3.73 -12.39 4.46
N GLU A 78 3.90 -13.44 3.65
CA GLU A 78 4.35 -14.77 4.10
C GLU A 78 5.73 -14.67 4.77
N LYS A 79 6.68 -13.94 4.15
CA LYS A 79 8.02 -13.75 4.69
C LYS A 79 8.03 -13.01 6.03
N ALA A 80 7.19 -11.99 6.17
CA ALA A 80 7.02 -11.30 7.45
C ALA A 80 6.55 -12.28 8.55
N GLY A 81 5.59 -13.15 8.23
CA GLY A 81 5.14 -14.21 9.13
C GLY A 81 6.25 -15.19 9.53
N GLU A 82 7.09 -15.62 8.58
CA GLU A 82 8.25 -16.48 8.86
C GLU A 82 9.26 -15.82 9.83
N LEU A 83 9.42 -14.50 9.74
CA LEU A 83 10.27 -13.71 10.64
C LEU A 83 9.63 -13.47 12.01
N GLY A 84 8.46 -14.04 12.27
CA GLY A 84 7.72 -13.83 13.52
C GLY A 84 7.12 -12.43 13.62
N ILE A 85 6.97 -11.71 12.50
CA ILE A 85 6.30 -10.40 12.49
C ILE A 85 4.80 -10.62 12.58
N PHE A 86 4.20 -10.26 13.72
CA PHE A 86 2.75 -10.35 13.95
C PHE A 86 2.20 -9.03 14.51
N GLY A 87 1.08 -8.57 13.97
CA GLY A 87 0.50 -7.27 14.30
C GLY A 87 1.28 -6.10 13.71
N THR A 88 0.74 -4.89 13.87
CA THR A 88 1.36 -3.65 13.40
C THR A 88 1.12 -2.51 14.40
N PRO A 89 2.09 -1.58 14.60
CA PRO A 89 3.44 -1.54 14.02
C PRO A 89 4.42 -2.51 14.70
N MET A 90 5.39 -3.03 13.96
CA MET A 90 6.51 -3.85 14.46
C MET A 90 7.80 -3.47 13.72
N PHE A 91 8.92 -3.46 14.44
CA PHE A 91 10.24 -3.10 13.91
C PHE A 91 11.27 -4.15 14.34
N ILE A 92 12.19 -4.49 13.43
CA ILE A 92 13.41 -5.23 13.73
C ILE A 92 14.56 -4.22 13.65
N VAL A 93 15.33 -4.08 14.72
CA VAL A 93 16.51 -3.20 14.80
C VAL A 93 17.68 -4.09 15.23
N ASP A 94 18.84 -3.93 14.61
CA ASP A 94 20.05 -4.74 14.86
C ASP A 94 19.91 -6.25 14.59
N GLY A 95 19.07 -6.63 13.60
CA GLY A 95 18.88 -8.02 13.15
C GLY A 95 19.98 -8.55 12.23
#